data_AF-A0A3M8EP28-F1
#
_entry.id   AF-A0A3M8EP28-F1
#
_cell.length_a   1.000
_cell.length_b   1.000
_cell.length_c   1.000
_cell.angle_alpha   90.00
_cell.angle_beta   90.00
_cell.angle_gamma   90.00
#
_symmetry.space_group_name_H-M   'P 1'
#
loop_
_entity.id
_entity.type
_entity.pdbx_description
1 polymer ?
#
loop_
_entity_poly.entity_id
_entity_poly.type
_entity_poly.pdbx_seq_one_letter_code
_entity_poly.pdbx_strand_id
1 'polypeptide(L)'
;MIKTAVIAVLVFSAALPARAERLWLVIGASDPSAAALARKTKTLALDTPDSLVVQTSDCGDKKNFYAWVAEAATSPEAAHAALRRVRTAARDAYVKRCDTQPGTLLALRITAVDASIADVPETAVNWQENDRISTVRPLPDGRAIVIARYFAKVKDDPLEGRRERVILAESSDKRRVLEENCPSPGRVAMRHGRVAFHCVREEAADNLIHNVVVFDTTGEKLAEIKRCRNPKWLNELVIECEEESVGPDGQLKLRTIRSSPLPPLPSATSSHQAP
;
A
#
# COMPACT_ATOMS: atom_id res chain seq x y z
N MET A 1 54.98 -27.44 -5.57
CA MET A 1 53.71 -27.09 -6.23
C MET A 1 52.60 -27.16 -5.19
N ILE A 2 52.28 -26.05 -4.52
CA ILE A 2 51.23 -26.00 -3.49
C ILE A 2 50.00 -25.35 -4.13
N LYS A 3 48.93 -26.13 -4.30
CA LYS A 3 47.64 -25.66 -4.81
C LYS A 3 46.85 -25.08 -3.64
N THR A 4 46.74 -23.77 -3.57
CA THR A 4 45.87 -23.07 -2.63
C THR A 4 44.44 -23.09 -3.18
N ALA A 5 43.56 -23.87 -2.56
CA ALA A 5 42.14 -23.86 -2.84
C ALA A 5 41.49 -22.66 -2.14
N VAL A 6 40.97 -21.71 -2.92
CA VAL A 6 40.15 -20.60 -2.41
C VAL A 6 38.74 -21.15 -2.20
N ILE A 7 38.34 -21.31 -0.93
CA ILE A 7 36.96 -21.60 -0.54
C ILE A 7 36.19 -20.28 -0.62
N ALA A 8 35.35 -20.15 -1.66
CA ALA A 8 34.39 -19.07 -1.76
C ALA A 8 33.25 -19.32 -0.76
N VAL A 9 33.24 -18.57 0.34
CA VAL A 9 32.13 -18.56 1.29
C VAL A 9 30.98 -17.76 0.66
N LEU A 10 29.99 -18.48 0.12
CA LEU A 10 28.70 -17.92 -0.27
C LEU A 10 27.92 -17.56 1.01
N VAL A 11 28.01 -16.29 1.42
CA VAL A 11 27.14 -15.72 2.45
C VAL A 11 25.74 -15.55 1.82
N PHE A 12 24.91 -16.58 1.93
CA PHE A 12 23.47 -16.43 1.76
C PHE A 12 22.96 -15.54 2.89
N SER A 13 22.81 -14.25 2.60
CA SER A 13 21.97 -13.36 3.42
C SER A 13 20.53 -13.82 3.26
N ALA A 14 20.15 -14.85 4.02
CA ALA A 14 18.75 -15.20 4.19
C ALA A 14 18.06 -14.01 4.85
N ALA A 15 17.25 -13.28 4.08
CA ALA A 15 16.31 -12.33 4.64
C ALA A 15 15.48 -13.08 5.66
N LEU A 16 15.73 -12.83 6.95
CA LEU A 16 14.94 -13.42 8.02
C LEU A 16 13.47 -13.08 7.72
N PRO A 17 12.55 -14.06 7.72
CA PRO A 17 11.14 -13.75 7.58
C PRO A 17 10.80 -12.76 8.68
N ALA A 18 10.30 -11.58 8.30
CA ALA A 18 9.79 -10.60 9.24
C ALA A 18 8.88 -11.36 10.22
N ARG A 19 9.23 -11.35 11.52
CA ARG A 19 8.56 -12.21 12.49
C ARG A 19 7.11 -11.76 12.64
N ALA A 20 6.19 -12.73 12.74
CA ALA A 20 4.81 -12.45 13.11
C ALA A 20 4.79 -11.70 14.45
N GLU A 21 4.24 -10.49 14.44
CA GLU A 21 4.01 -9.71 15.65
C GLU A 21 2.76 -10.21 16.37
N ARG A 22 2.82 -10.34 17.70
CA ARG A 22 1.64 -10.70 18.49
C ARG A 22 0.94 -9.45 18.96
N LEU A 23 -0.34 -9.34 18.61
CA LEU A 23 -1.23 -8.27 19.01
C LEU A 23 -2.45 -8.80 19.76
N TRP A 24 -3.01 -7.91 20.57
CA TRP A 24 -4.29 -8.06 21.25
C TRP A 24 -5.23 -6.99 20.71
N LEU A 25 -6.11 -7.39 19.80
CA LEU A 25 -7.03 -6.50 19.11
C LEU A 25 -8.29 -6.30 19.95
N VAL A 26 -8.60 -5.04 20.27
CA VAL A 26 -9.87 -4.66 20.89
C VAL A 26 -10.89 -4.43 19.79
N ILE A 27 -11.68 -5.45 19.49
CA ILE A 27 -12.66 -5.44 18.40
C ILE A 27 -14.01 -4.99 18.94
N GLY A 28 -14.57 -3.93 18.37
CA GLY A 28 -15.91 -3.43 18.74
C GLY A 28 -16.99 -3.72 17.71
N ALA A 29 -16.62 -4.00 16.46
CA ALA A 29 -17.56 -4.36 15.41
C ALA A 29 -16.87 -5.20 14.34
N SER A 30 -17.65 -6.04 13.66
CA SER A 30 -17.22 -6.78 12.47
C SER A 30 -18.36 -6.94 11.48
N ASP A 31 -18.04 -7.09 10.21
CA ASP A 31 -18.99 -7.34 9.12
C ASP A 31 -18.28 -8.03 7.94
N PRO A 32 -18.93 -8.93 7.18
CA PRO A 32 -18.35 -9.49 5.96
C PRO A 32 -18.19 -8.46 4.82
N SER A 33 -18.89 -7.32 4.86
CA SER A 33 -18.76 -6.22 3.90
C SER A 33 -18.03 -5.03 4.50
N ALA A 34 -17.00 -4.55 3.81
CA ALA A 34 -16.26 -3.32 4.08
C ALA A 34 -17.19 -2.11 4.07
N ALA A 35 -18.15 -2.05 3.13
CA ALA A 35 -19.11 -0.96 3.05
C ALA A 35 -20.02 -0.91 4.29
N ALA A 36 -20.56 -2.08 4.69
CA ALA A 36 -21.41 -2.17 5.86
C ALA A 36 -20.64 -1.87 7.15
N LEU A 37 -19.42 -2.40 7.29
CA LEU A 37 -18.58 -2.08 8.44
C LEU A 37 -18.26 -0.58 8.52
N ALA A 38 -17.81 0.04 7.41
CA ALA A 38 -17.46 1.46 7.39
C ALA A 38 -18.63 2.34 7.85
N ARG A 39 -19.85 2.05 7.36
CA ARG A 39 -21.06 2.74 7.83
C ARG A 39 -21.33 2.52 9.32
N LYS A 40 -21.23 1.27 9.79
CA LYS A 40 -21.45 0.90 11.20
C LYS A 40 -20.47 1.59 12.15
N THR A 41 -19.23 1.82 11.71
CA THR A 41 -18.15 2.34 12.56
C THR A 41 -17.85 3.80 12.31
N LYS A 42 -18.59 4.49 11.43
CA LYS A 42 -18.36 5.89 11.07
C LYS A 42 -18.31 6.82 12.28
N THR A 43 -19.27 6.68 13.19
CA THR A 43 -19.34 7.50 14.41
C THR A 43 -18.28 7.07 15.42
N LEU A 44 -18.01 5.77 15.53
CA LEU A 44 -17.00 5.22 16.44
C LEU A 44 -15.59 5.69 16.07
N ALA A 45 -15.29 5.80 14.78
CA ALA A 45 -13.99 6.25 14.29
C ALA A 45 -13.66 7.72 14.68
N LEU A 46 -14.67 8.55 14.93
CA LEU A 46 -14.47 9.95 15.36
C LEU A 46 -13.90 10.03 16.78
N ASP A 47 -14.30 9.10 17.66
CA ASP A 47 -13.89 9.09 19.06
C ASP A 47 -12.60 8.28 19.30
N THR A 48 -12.13 7.55 18.28
CA THR A 48 -10.91 6.73 18.33
C THR A 48 -10.08 6.94 17.05
N PRO A 49 -9.32 8.04 16.96
CA PRO A 49 -8.59 8.39 15.73
C PRO A 49 -7.53 7.36 15.34
N ASP A 50 -7.00 6.60 16.30
CA ASP A 50 -6.00 5.55 16.08
C ASP A 50 -6.63 4.18 15.76
N SER A 51 -7.95 4.10 15.62
CA SER A 51 -8.63 2.86 15.26
C SER A 51 -8.32 2.41 13.83
N LEU A 52 -8.38 1.10 13.61
CA LEU A 52 -8.11 0.47 12.33
C LEU A 52 -9.29 -0.38 11.92
N VAL A 53 -9.62 -0.42 10.63
CA VAL A 53 -10.36 -1.55 10.07
C VAL A 53 -9.34 -2.57 9.57
N VAL A 54 -9.47 -3.82 9.99
CA VAL A 54 -8.55 -4.91 9.63
C VAL A 54 -9.30 -6.03 8.94
N GLN A 55 -8.59 -6.81 8.13
CA GLN A 55 -9.09 -8.09 7.64
C GLN A 55 -8.77 -9.17 8.67
N THR A 56 -9.73 -10.01 9.06
CA THR A 56 -9.47 -11.09 10.01
C THR A 56 -8.51 -12.14 9.46
N SER A 57 -8.40 -12.25 8.13
CA SER A 57 -7.36 -13.07 7.48
C SER A 57 -5.94 -12.60 7.78
N ASP A 58 -5.72 -11.34 8.16
CA ASP A 58 -4.40 -10.84 8.59
C ASP A 58 -3.91 -11.54 9.87
N CYS A 59 -4.83 -12.14 10.64
CA CYS A 59 -4.53 -12.97 11.81
C CYS A 59 -4.54 -14.48 11.52
N GLY A 60 -4.71 -14.89 10.25
CA GLY A 60 -4.81 -16.30 9.85
C GLY A 60 -6.19 -16.93 9.97
N ASP A 61 -7.26 -16.15 10.13
CA ASP A 61 -8.62 -16.69 10.12
C ASP A 61 -8.98 -17.28 8.75
N LYS A 62 -9.59 -18.47 8.75
CA LYS A 62 -10.01 -19.16 7.50
C LYS A 62 -11.13 -18.42 6.76
N LYS A 63 -11.99 -17.72 7.51
CA LYS A 63 -13.05 -16.87 6.96
C LYS A 63 -12.63 -15.43 7.16
N ASN A 64 -12.69 -14.66 6.08
CA ASN A 64 -12.36 -13.25 6.14
C ASN A 64 -13.61 -12.42 6.47
N PHE A 65 -13.48 -11.59 7.49
CA PHE A 65 -14.40 -10.52 7.85
C PHE A 65 -13.60 -9.24 8.00
N TYR A 66 -14.26 -8.10 7.87
CA TYR A 66 -13.69 -6.83 8.29
C TYR A 66 -14.01 -6.63 9.76
N ALA A 67 -13.04 -6.16 10.54
CA ALA A 67 -13.21 -5.85 11.95
C ALA A 67 -12.71 -4.44 12.23
N TRP A 68 -13.53 -3.64 12.91
CA TRP A 68 -13.08 -2.39 13.50
C TRP A 68 -12.41 -2.66 14.83
N VAL A 69 -11.13 -2.33 14.87
CA VAL A 69 -10.21 -2.49 15.98
C VAL A 69 -9.99 -1.11 16.58
N ALA A 70 -10.59 -0.87 17.73
CA ALA A 70 -10.43 0.38 18.46
C ALA A 70 -8.99 0.58 18.95
N GLU A 71 -8.31 -0.52 19.29
CA GLU A 71 -6.91 -0.49 19.73
C GLU A 71 -6.23 -1.83 19.39
N ALA A 72 -5.01 -1.77 18.85
CA ALA A 72 -4.16 -2.92 18.57
C ALA A 72 -2.98 -2.93 19.56
N ALA A 73 -3.18 -3.53 20.73
CA ALA A 73 -2.23 -3.50 21.83
C ALA A 73 -1.17 -4.61 21.74
N THR A 74 0.03 -4.34 22.26
CA THR A 74 1.14 -5.32 22.30
C THR A 74 1.11 -6.20 23.55
N SER A 75 0.26 -5.91 24.53
CA SER A 75 0.07 -6.73 25.74
C SER A 75 -1.41 -6.97 26.07
N PRO A 76 -1.72 -8.10 26.75
CA PRO A 76 -3.09 -8.36 27.21
C PRO A 76 -3.59 -7.28 28.17
N GLU A 77 -2.74 -6.76 29.05
CA GLU A 77 -3.13 -5.79 30.07
C GLU A 77 -3.57 -4.47 29.45
N ALA A 78 -2.81 -3.98 28.46
CA ALA A 78 -3.15 -2.80 27.68
C ALA A 78 -4.48 -3.00 26.93
N ALA A 79 -4.66 -4.16 26.29
CA ALA A 79 -5.92 -4.49 25.61
C ALA A 79 -7.14 -4.52 26.56
N HIS A 80 -6.99 -5.06 27.76
CA HIS A 80 -8.08 -5.06 28.74
C HIS A 80 -8.39 -3.66 29.28
N ALA A 81 -7.37 -2.81 29.44
CA ALA A 81 -7.57 -1.41 29.81
C ALA A 81 -8.32 -0.64 28.73
N ALA A 82 -7.94 -0.85 27.47
CA ALA A 82 -8.60 -0.29 26.29
C ALA A 82 -10.05 -0.79 26.14
N LEU A 83 -10.28 -2.09 26.32
CA LEU A 83 -11.61 -2.69 26.26
C LEU A 83 -12.61 -2.01 27.20
N ARG A 84 -12.19 -1.67 28.43
CA ARG A 84 -13.06 -0.97 29.40
C ARG A 84 -13.51 0.39 28.87
N ARG A 85 -12.63 1.15 28.20
CA ARG A 85 -12.97 2.43 27.58
C ARG A 85 -13.91 2.23 26.39
N VAL A 86 -13.58 1.30 25.51
CA VAL A 86 -14.31 1.04 24.26
C VAL A 86 -15.74 0.56 24.52
N ARG A 87 -15.97 -0.22 25.58
CA ARG A 87 -17.32 -0.73 25.94
C ARG A 87 -18.35 0.35 26.24
N THR A 88 -17.94 1.58 26.50
CA THR A 88 -18.85 2.71 26.64
C THR A 88 -19.56 3.04 25.32
N ALA A 89 -18.87 2.86 24.18
CA ALA A 89 -19.38 3.10 22.83
C ALA A 89 -19.79 1.81 22.10
N ALA A 90 -19.08 0.70 22.34
CA ALA A 90 -19.33 -0.60 21.72
C ALA A 90 -19.47 -1.68 22.80
N ARG A 91 -20.69 -1.89 23.31
CA ARG A 91 -20.97 -2.76 24.48
C ARG A 91 -20.46 -4.19 24.31
N ASP A 92 -20.60 -4.74 23.11
CA ASP A 92 -20.20 -6.12 22.78
C ASP A 92 -18.72 -6.24 22.39
N ALA A 93 -17.92 -5.19 22.62
CA ALA A 93 -16.50 -5.25 22.34
C ALA A 93 -15.82 -6.39 23.13
N TYR A 94 -14.82 -6.97 22.48
CA TYR A 94 -14.02 -8.09 23.01
C TYR A 94 -12.56 -7.97 22.59
N VAL A 95 -11.71 -8.73 23.27
CA VAL A 95 -10.27 -8.81 22.94
C VAL A 95 -10.01 -10.10 22.18
N LYS A 96 -9.28 -10.00 21.07
CA LYS A 96 -8.82 -11.15 20.29
C LYS A 96 -7.29 -11.14 20.19
N ARG A 97 -6.67 -12.27 20.50
CA ARG A 97 -5.25 -12.49 20.20
C ARG A 97 -5.06 -12.68 18.70
N CYS A 98 -4.10 -11.98 18.12
CA CYS A 98 -3.74 -12.05 16.71
C CYS A 98 -2.22 -12.22 16.58
N ASP A 99 -1.78 -13.30 15.96
CA ASP A 99 -0.40 -13.42 15.50
C ASP A 99 -0.38 -12.89 14.05
N THR A 100 -0.03 -11.62 13.86
CA THR A 100 -0.22 -10.93 12.58
C THR A 100 0.67 -11.54 11.51
N GLN A 101 0.09 -11.79 10.33
CA GLN A 101 0.85 -12.24 9.19
C GLN A 101 1.78 -11.11 8.69
N PRO A 102 3.09 -11.37 8.53
CA PRO A 102 4.03 -10.37 8.03
C PRO A 102 3.63 -9.85 6.65
N GLY A 103 3.81 -8.54 6.42
CA GLY A 103 3.49 -7.91 5.12
C GLY A 103 2.00 -7.70 4.85
N THR A 104 1.12 -7.94 5.82
CA THR A 104 -0.30 -7.55 5.76
C THR A 104 -0.53 -6.09 6.17
N LEU A 105 -1.73 -5.57 5.92
CA LEU A 105 -2.11 -4.21 6.30
C LEU A 105 -2.05 -4.02 7.82
N LEU A 106 -2.54 -5.00 8.59
CA LEU A 106 -2.45 -4.98 10.06
C LEU A 106 -1.00 -4.98 10.57
N ALA A 107 -0.12 -5.79 9.98
CA ALA A 107 1.31 -5.78 10.34
C ALA A 107 1.94 -4.41 10.08
N LEU A 108 1.49 -3.70 9.03
CA LEU A 108 1.91 -2.35 8.70
C LEU A 108 1.11 -1.26 9.44
N ARG A 109 0.15 -1.61 10.31
CA ARG A 109 -0.76 -0.67 10.99
C ARG A 109 -1.47 0.30 10.03
N ILE A 110 -1.88 -0.20 8.87
CA ILE A 110 -2.66 0.52 7.86
C ILE A 110 -4.08 -0.04 7.87
N THR A 111 -5.08 0.84 7.78
CA THR A 111 -6.48 0.41 7.70
C THR A 111 -6.76 -0.26 6.36
N ALA A 112 -7.46 -1.39 6.39
CA ALA A 112 -7.97 -2.08 5.22
C ALA A 112 -9.09 -1.29 4.54
N VAL A 113 -9.94 -0.62 5.33
CA VAL A 113 -11.06 0.18 4.83
C VAL A 113 -10.93 1.57 5.41
N ASP A 114 -10.80 2.57 4.55
CA ASP A 114 -10.72 3.96 4.98
C ASP A 114 -12.08 4.44 5.52
N ALA A 115 -12.07 5.30 6.54
CA ALA A 115 -13.30 5.78 7.17
C ALA A 115 -14.21 6.53 6.18
N SER A 116 -13.63 7.20 5.18
CA SER A 116 -14.38 7.90 4.12
C SER A 116 -15.26 6.97 3.29
N ILE A 117 -14.99 5.65 3.26
CA ILE A 117 -15.83 4.68 2.55
C ILE A 117 -17.27 4.67 3.08
N ALA A 118 -17.49 5.10 4.32
CA ALA A 118 -18.81 5.26 4.91
C ALA A 118 -19.66 6.35 4.22
N ASP A 119 -19.03 7.27 3.47
CA ASP A 119 -19.68 8.37 2.75
C ASP A 119 -20.01 8.05 1.29
N VAL A 120 -19.67 6.85 0.82
CA VAL A 120 -20.05 6.39 -0.53
C VAL A 120 -21.59 6.29 -0.60
N PRO A 121 -22.24 6.96 -1.58
CA PRO A 121 -23.70 6.90 -1.71
C PRO A 121 -24.22 5.46 -1.87
N GLU A 122 -25.34 5.14 -1.23
CA GLU A 122 -25.98 3.82 -1.37
C GLU A 122 -26.46 3.56 -2.80
N THR A 123 -26.72 4.62 -3.56
CA THR A 123 -27.12 4.58 -4.96
C THR A 123 -25.93 4.50 -5.93
N ALA A 124 -24.69 4.39 -5.44
CA ALA A 124 -23.52 4.31 -6.30
C ALA A 124 -23.46 2.94 -7.00
N VAL A 125 -23.78 2.91 -8.30
CA VAL A 125 -23.93 1.67 -9.07
C VAL A 125 -22.62 1.05 -9.54
N ASN A 126 -21.56 1.84 -9.67
CA ASN A 126 -20.26 1.40 -10.20
C ASN A 126 -19.22 1.09 -9.11
N TRP A 127 -19.65 0.94 -7.86
CA TRP A 127 -18.78 0.62 -6.74
C TRP A 127 -18.84 -0.86 -6.39
N GLN A 128 -17.68 -1.52 -6.44
CA GLN A 128 -17.50 -2.89 -5.99
C GLN A 128 -16.82 -2.94 -4.63
N GLU A 129 -16.84 -4.11 -4.01
CA GLU A 129 -16.20 -4.34 -2.72
C GLU A 129 -14.68 -4.10 -2.79
N ASN A 130 -14.03 -4.52 -3.89
CA ASN A 130 -12.58 -4.32 -4.10
C ASN A 130 -12.18 -2.85 -4.27
N ASP A 131 -13.10 -1.96 -4.65
CA ASP A 131 -12.83 -0.52 -4.76
C ASP A 131 -12.72 0.14 -3.36
N ARG A 132 -13.14 -0.56 -2.32
CA ARG A 132 -13.21 -0.06 -0.93
C ARG A 132 -12.04 -0.49 -0.06
N ILE A 133 -11.28 -1.48 -0.53
CA ILE A 133 -10.31 -2.20 0.30
C ILE A 133 -8.90 -1.86 -0.17
N SER A 134 -8.09 -1.34 0.74
CA SER A 134 -6.65 -1.13 0.51
C SER A 134 -5.93 -2.46 0.30
N THR A 135 -4.83 -2.46 -0.45
CA THR A 135 -4.07 -3.69 -0.72
C THR A 135 -2.57 -3.48 -0.55
N VAL A 136 -1.85 -4.57 -0.22
CA VAL A 136 -0.38 -4.59 -0.08
C VAL A 136 0.24 -5.43 -1.19
N ARG A 137 1.35 -4.94 -1.73
CA ARG A 137 2.20 -5.63 -2.70
C ARG A 137 3.63 -5.68 -2.12
N PRO A 138 4.10 -6.86 -1.67
CA PRO A 138 5.45 -6.97 -1.11
C PRO A 138 6.51 -6.70 -2.18
N LEU A 139 7.62 -6.09 -1.78
CA LEU A 139 8.79 -5.86 -2.61
C LEU A 139 9.92 -6.84 -2.25
N PRO A 140 10.81 -7.17 -3.21
CA PRO A 140 11.92 -8.10 -2.95
C PRO A 140 12.92 -7.66 -1.87
N ASP A 141 12.96 -6.38 -1.52
CA ASP A 141 13.86 -5.82 -0.49
C ASP A 141 13.23 -5.79 0.92
N GLY A 142 12.07 -6.43 1.10
CA GLY A 142 11.36 -6.50 2.38
C GLY A 142 10.44 -5.31 2.66
N ARG A 143 10.49 -4.25 1.86
CA ARG A 143 9.49 -3.17 1.89
C ARG A 143 8.19 -3.63 1.23
N ALA A 144 7.17 -2.78 1.27
CA ALA A 144 5.91 -3.02 0.59
C ALA A 144 5.36 -1.75 -0.07
N ILE A 145 4.65 -1.93 -1.18
CA ILE A 145 3.78 -0.91 -1.74
C ILE A 145 2.37 -1.16 -1.27
N VAL A 146 1.77 -0.14 -0.67
CA VAL A 146 0.37 -0.15 -0.26
C VAL A 146 -0.42 0.75 -1.18
N ILE A 147 -1.49 0.20 -1.76
CA ILE A 147 -2.49 0.94 -2.52
C ILE A 147 -3.61 1.23 -1.55
N ALA A 148 -3.59 2.42 -0.96
CA ALA A 148 -4.62 2.84 -0.02
C ALA A 148 -5.80 3.43 -0.81
N ARG A 149 -6.98 2.85 -0.60
CA ARG A 149 -8.22 3.25 -1.27
C ARG A 149 -9.06 4.09 -0.32
N TYR A 150 -9.58 5.20 -0.82
CA TYR A 150 -10.42 6.11 -0.05
C TYR A 150 -11.46 6.77 -0.96
N PHE A 151 -12.46 7.38 -0.33
CA PHE A 151 -13.51 8.11 -1.01
C PHE A 151 -13.31 9.62 -0.83
N ALA A 152 -13.46 10.37 -1.92
CA ALA A 152 -13.50 11.81 -1.90
C ALA A 152 -14.79 12.30 -2.54
N LYS A 153 -15.62 13.02 -1.78
CA LYS A 153 -16.85 13.62 -2.31
C LYS A 153 -16.53 14.83 -3.17
N VAL A 154 -16.46 14.62 -4.48
CA VAL A 154 -16.26 15.67 -5.49
C VAL A 154 -17.47 15.69 -6.42
N LYS A 155 -18.01 16.89 -6.66
CA LYS A 155 -19.16 17.07 -7.54
C LYS A 155 -18.74 16.77 -8.98
N ASP A 156 -19.59 16.06 -9.74
CA ASP A 156 -19.39 15.73 -11.15
C ASP A 156 -18.05 15.01 -11.41
N ASP A 157 -17.60 14.21 -10.44
CA ASP A 157 -16.34 13.48 -10.51
C ASP A 157 -16.44 12.27 -11.43
N PRO A 158 -15.65 12.18 -12.51
CA PRO A 158 -15.66 11.02 -13.40
C PRO A 158 -15.23 9.73 -12.70
N LEU A 159 -14.47 9.82 -11.60
CA LEU A 159 -14.09 8.65 -10.80
C LEU A 159 -15.15 8.27 -9.76
N GLU A 160 -16.28 8.97 -9.69
CA GLU A 160 -17.36 8.75 -8.72
C GLU A 160 -16.86 8.74 -7.27
N GLY A 161 -15.87 9.60 -6.99
CA GLY A 161 -15.22 9.74 -5.70
C GLY A 161 -14.16 8.69 -5.36
N ARG A 162 -13.91 7.69 -6.23
CA ARG A 162 -12.86 6.69 -6.01
C ARG A 162 -11.49 7.36 -6.05
N ARG A 163 -10.68 7.15 -5.01
CA ARG A 163 -9.30 7.62 -4.96
C ARG A 163 -8.38 6.51 -4.49
N GLU A 164 -7.17 6.55 -5.03
CA GLU A 164 -6.11 5.62 -4.68
C GLU A 164 -4.84 6.44 -4.48
N ARG A 165 -4.14 6.18 -3.37
CA ARG A 165 -2.79 6.68 -3.13
C ARG A 165 -1.82 5.52 -2.98
N VAL A 166 -0.58 5.74 -3.39
CA VAL A 166 0.49 4.75 -3.32
C VAL A 166 1.43 5.12 -2.19
N ILE A 167 1.59 4.20 -1.25
CA ILE A 167 2.42 4.36 -0.05
C ILE A 167 3.55 3.34 -0.11
N LEU A 168 4.79 3.78 0.12
CA LEU A 168 5.90 2.91 0.43
C LEU A 168 5.94 2.67 1.93
N ALA A 169 5.86 1.42 2.35
CA ALA A 169 5.92 1.02 3.76
C ALA A 169 7.16 0.15 4.01
N GLU A 170 7.98 0.55 4.97
CA GLU A 170 9.13 -0.23 5.46
C GLU A 170 8.79 -0.98 6.74
N SER A 171 7.97 -0.37 7.60
CA SER A 171 7.48 -0.95 8.86
C SER A 171 6.16 -0.30 9.26
N SER A 172 5.61 -0.68 10.41
CA SER A 172 4.44 -0.02 11.00
C SER A 172 4.64 1.47 11.20
N ASP A 173 5.85 1.94 11.52
CA ASP A 173 6.09 3.33 11.90
C ASP A 173 6.82 4.13 10.82
N LYS A 174 7.30 3.44 9.78
CA LYS A 174 8.06 4.05 8.69
C LYS A 174 7.35 3.84 7.36
N ARG A 175 6.60 4.87 6.96
CA ARG A 175 5.79 4.90 5.74
C ARG A 175 5.94 6.25 5.06
N ARG A 176 5.82 6.28 3.73
CA ARG A 176 5.83 7.50 2.95
C ARG A 176 4.83 7.41 1.81
N VAL A 177 4.02 8.44 1.64
CA VAL A 177 3.19 8.55 0.44
C VAL A 177 4.10 8.88 -0.75
N LEU A 178 4.08 8.03 -1.77
CA LEU A 178 4.78 8.27 -3.03
C LEU A 178 3.91 9.10 -3.99
N GLU A 179 2.63 8.77 -4.08
CA GLU A 179 1.69 9.45 -4.97
C GLU A 179 0.31 9.53 -4.31
N GLU A 180 -0.20 10.75 -4.11
CA GLU A 180 -1.49 11.00 -3.42
C GLU A 180 -2.70 10.69 -4.31
N ASN A 181 -2.52 10.79 -5.63
CA ASN A 181 -3.54 10.51 -6.61
C ASN A 181 -2.99 9.63 -7.74
N CYS A 182 -3.11 8.32 -7.56
CA CYS A 182 -2.69 7.32 -8.52
C CYS A 182 -3.86 6.36 -8.83
N PRO A 183 -4.86 6.78 -9.61
CA PRO A 183 -5.93 5.88 -10.01
C PRO A 183 -5.37 4.72 -10.85
N SER A 184 -5.86 3.51 -10.56
CA SER A 184 -5.46 2.24 -11.16
C SER A 184 -3.94 2.04 -11.21
N PRO A 185 -3.25 1.96 -10.06
CA PRO A 185 -1.81 1.81 -10.02
C PRO A 185 -1.39 0.48 -10.64
N GLY A 186 -0.57 0.60 -11.68
CA GLY A 186 -0.02 -0.51 -12.45
C GLY A 186 0.96 -1.39 -11.69
N ARG A 187 1.58 -2.33 -12.40
CA ARG A 187 2.66 -3.16 -11.84
C ARG A 187 3.81 -2.28 -11.35
N VAL A 188 4.41 -2.70 -10.23
CA VAL A 188 5.56 -2.05 -9.63
C VAL A 188 6.84 -2.74 -10.11
N ALA A 189 7.78 -1.96 -10.62
CA ALA A 189 9.13 -2.39 -10.97
C ALA A 189 10.12 -1.81 -9.97
N MET A 190 10.97 -2.66 -9.40
CA MET A 190 11.95 -2.27 -8.39
C MET A 190 13.36 -2.62 -8.84
N ARG A 191 14.32 -1.74 -8.54
CA ARG A 191 15.75 -2.01 -8.72
C ARG A 191 16.58 -1.16 -7.77
N HIS A 192 17.49 -1.79 -7.02
CA HIS A 192 18.34 -1.15 -6.00
C HIS A 192 17.60 -0.15 -5.11
N GLY A 193 16.42 -0.56 -4.64
CA GLY A 193 15.56 0.23 -3.77
C GLY A 193 14.80 1.39 -4.45
N ARG A 194 15.05 1.67 -5.73
CA ARG A 194 14.19 2.56 -6.53
C ARG A 194 12.91 1.84 -6.91
N VAL A 195 11.83 2.60 -7.02
CA VAL A 195 10.50 2.08 -7.33
C VAL A 195 9.92 2.84 -8.50
N ALA A 196 9.39 2.12 -9.48
CA ALA A 196 8.66 2.69 -10.61
C ALA A 196 7.30 1.99 -10.75
N PHE A 197 6.25 2.75 -11.01
CA PHE A 197 4.92 2.25 -11.32
C PHE A 197 4.22 3.25 -12.23
N HIS A 198 3.05 2.91 -12.77
CA HIS A 198 2.25 3.85 -13.56
C HIS A 198 0.91 4.12 -12.91
N CYS A 199 0.38 5.30 -13.19
CA CYS A 199 -0.93 5.77 -12.75
C CYS A 199 -1.71 6.30 -13.94
N VAL A 200 -3.04 6.17 -13.94
CA VAL A 200 -3.89 6.85 -14.91
C VAL A 200 -3.79 8.36 -14.70
N ARG A 201 -3.72 9.12 -15.81
CA ARG A 201 -3.56 10.58 -15.81
C ARG A 201 -4.49 11.28 -16.79
N GLU A 202 -4.78 10.64 -17.90
CA GLU A 202 -5.63 11.20 -18.97
C GLU A 202 -6.56 10.10 -19.51
N GLU A 203 -7.59 10.52 -20.22
CA GLU A 203 -8.47 9.64 -21.00
C GLU A 203 -8.55 10.19 -22.43
N ALA A 204 -8.47 9.31 -23.43
CA ALA A 204 -8.53 9.67 -24.85
C ALA A 204 -9.22 8.58 -25.66
N ALA A 205 -10.35 8.91 -26.29
CA ALA A 205 -11.18 7.98 -27.07
C ALA A 205 -11.44 6.65 -26.33
N ASP A 206 -11.97 6.74 -25.10
CA ASP A 206 -12.25 5.61 -24.20
C ASP A 206 -11.01 4.81 -23.72
N ASN A 207 -9.79 5.30 -24.00
CA ASN A 207 -8.56 4.70 -23.51
C ASN A 207 -8.02 5.49 -22.31
N LEU A 208 -7.73 4.80 -21.22
CA LEU A 208 -6.99 5.37 -20.10
C LEU A 208 -5.51 5.48 -20.47
N ILE A 209 -4.96 6.68 -20.32
CA ILE A 209 -3.57 7.00 -20.60
C ILE A 209 -2.84 7.24 -19.29
N HIS A 210 -1.65 6.66 -19.19
CA HIS A 210 -0.91 6.55 -17.95
C HIS A 210 0.38 7.37 -18.00
N ASN A 211 0.89 7.76 -16.83
CA ASN A 211 2.27 8.18 -16.70
C ASN A 211 3.01 7.18 -15.82
N VAL A 212 4.26 6.88 -16.17
CA VAL A 212 5.18 6.19 -15.26
C VAL A 212 5.78 7.21 -14.30
N VAL A 213 5.70 6.95 -13.01
CA VAL A 213 6.37 7.71 -11.96
C VAL A 213 7.48 6.87 -11.35
N VAL A 214 8.61 7.52 -11.07
CA VAL A 214 9.81 6.87 -10.53
C VAL A 214 10.24 7.57 -9.26
N PHE A 215 10.53 6.79 -8.23
CA PHE A 215 10.95 7.26 -6.91
C PHE A 215 12.28 6.64 -6.51
N ASP A 216 13.06 7.40 -5.74
CA ASP A 216 14.31 6.93 -5.16
C ASP A 216 14.08 6.02 -3.94
N THR A 217 15.15 5.70 -3.23
CA THR A 217 15.11 4.86 -2.01
C THR A 217 14.45 5.56 -0.84
N THR A 218 14.49 6.90 -0.81
CA THR A 218 13.84 7.69 0.24
C THR A 218 12.34 7.84 -0.06
N GLY A 219 11.94 7.76 -1.32
CA GLY A 219 10.59 8.02 -1.81
C GLY A 219 10.42 9.44 -2.38
N GLU A 220 11.52 10.12 -2.69
CA GLU A 220 11.52 11.34 -3.51
C GLU A 220 11.26 10.99 -4.97
N LYS A 221 10.43 11.78 -5.66
CA LYS A 221 10.09 11.57 -7.07
C LYS A 221 11.28 11.99 -7.94
N LEU A 222 11.87 11.02 -8.64
CA LEU A 222 12.99 11.23 -9.55
C LEU A 222 12.54 11.64 -10.96
N ALA A 223 11.43 11.07 -11.42
CA ALA A 223 10.95 11.30 -12.78
C ALA A 223 9.45 11.00 -12.93
N GLU A 224 8.89 11.59 -13.98
CA GLU A 224 7.60 11.22 -14.54
C GLU A 224 7.71 11.13 -16.06
N ILE A 225 7.46 9.95 -16.61
CA ILE A 225 7.49 9.68 -18.05
C ILE A 225 6.04 9.72 -18.53
N LYS A 226 5.71 10.76 -19.29
CA LYS A 226 4.35 10.99 -19.77
C LYS A 226 3.90 9.93 -20.75
N ARG A 227 2.60 9.61 -20.73
CA ARG A 227 1.95 8.68 -21.66
C ARG A 227 2.75 7.39 -21.81
N CYS A 228 3.07 6.77 -20.68
CA CYS A 228 3.82 5.53 -20.65
C CYS A 228 3.26 4.61 -19.58
N ARG A 229 3.30 3.30 -19.84
CA ARG A 229 2.87 2.27 -18.89
C ARG A 229 3.84 1.10 -18.80
N ASN A 230 3.57 0.19 -17.87
CA ASN A 230 4.30 -1.06 -17.67
C ASN A 230 5.82 -0.87 -17.54
N PRO A 231 6.30 -0.07 -16.55
CA PRO A 231 7.72 0.23 -16.43
C PRO A 231 8.53 -1.03 -16.13
N LYS A 232 9.75 -1.07 -16.69
CA LYS A 232 10.78 -2.08 -16.42
C LYS A 232 12.14 -1.40 -16.33
N TRP A 233 13.00 -1.91 -15.47
CA TRP A 233 14.36 -1.42 -15.35
C TRP A 233 15.29 -2.12 -16.34
N LEU A 234 15.85 -1.38 -17.31
CA LEU A 234 16.90 -1.92 -18.19
C LEU A 234 18.25 -1.98 -17.46
N ASN A 235 18.57 -0.92 -16.75
CA ASN A 235 19.75 -0.78 -15.90
C ASN A 235 19.39 0.06 -14.66
N GLU A 236 20.39 0.57 -13.94
CA GLU A 236 20.18 1.36 -12.71
C GLU A 236 19.50 2.70 -12.89
N LEU A 237 19.62 3.27 -14.09
CA LEU A 237 19.21 4.64 -14.36
C LEU A 237 18.17 4.73 -15.47
N VAL A 238 17.88 3.65 -16.19
CA VAL A 238 17.00 3.69 -17.37
C VAL A 238 15.78 2.81 -17.17
N ILE A 239 14.61 3.45 -17.28
CA ILE A 239 13.31 2.80 -17.42
C ILE A 239 13.00 2.57 -18.90
N GLU A 240 12.58 1.36 -19.21
CA GLU A 240 11.82 1.02 -20.42
C GLU A 240 10.33 0.97 -20.07
N CYS A 241 9.49 1.49 -20.96
CA CYS A 241 8.04 1.47 -20.80
C CYS A 241 7.35 1.48 -22.17
N GLU A 242 6.04 1.21 -22.18
CA GLU A 242 5.20 1.26 -23.38
C GLU A 242 4.59 2.65 -23.50
N GLU A 243 5.09 3.45 -24.43
CA GLU A 243 4.53 4.77 -24.77
C GLU A 243 3.14 4.59 -25.38
N GLU A 244 2.20 5.38 -24.92
CA GLU A 244 0.79 5.35 -25.27
C GLU A 244 0.45 6.53 -26.18
N SER A 245 -0.14 6.24 -27.34
CA SER A 245 -0.67 7.25 -28.25
C SER A 245 -2.01 6.78 -28.81
N VAL A 246 -2.97 7.69 -28.95
CA VAL A 246 -4.29 7.39 -29.52
C VAL A 246 -4.35 7.94 -30.94
N GLY A 247 -4.62 7.06 -31.90
CA GLY A 247 -4.74 7.43 -33.31
C GLY A 247 -6.05 8.15 -33.64
N PRO A 248 -6.18 8.71 -34.86
CA PRO A 248 -7.44 9.30 -35.34
C PRO A 248 -8.61 8.31 -35.40
N ASP A 249 -8.32 7.01 -35.43
CA ASP A 249 -9.27 5.88 -35.36
C ASP A 249 -9.72 5.54 -33.93
N GLY A 250 -9.25 6.29 -32.93
CA GLY A 250 -9.53 6.04 -31.51
C GLY A 250 -8.78 4.83 -30.94
N GLN A 251 -7.90 4.20 -31.72
CA GLN A 251 -7.16 3.02 -31.29
C GLN A 251 -5.90 3.41 -30.51
N LEU A 252 -5.67 2.73 -29.38
CA LEU A 252 -4.44 2.84 -28.61
C LEU A 252 -3.29 2.14 -29.33
N LYS A 253 -2.22 2.88 -29.60
CA LYS A 253 -0.96 2.41 -30.14
C LYS A 253 0.10 2.45 -29.05
N LEU A 254 0.83 1.33 -28.93
CA LEU A 254 1.89 1.15 -27.96
C LEU A 254 3.23 1.09 -28.66
N ARG A 255 4.21 1.82 -28.15
CA ARG A 255 5.59 1.75 -28.62
C ARG A 255 6.55 1.65 -27.45
N THR A 256 7.42 0.65 -27.45
CA THR A 256 8.46 0.56 -26.43
C THR A 256 9.43 1.73 -26.57
N ILE A 257 9.57 2.51 -25.50
CA ILE A 257 10.53 3.61 -25.41
C ILE A 257 11.45 3.42 -24.21
N ARG A 258 12.54 4.18 -24.20
CA ARG A 258 13.46 4.28 -23.08
C ARG A 258 13.47 5.71 -22.58
N SER A 259 13.40 5.85 -21.27
CA SER A 259 13.59 7.15 -20.61
C SER A 259 15.03 7.65 -20.77
N SER A 260 15.19 8.97 -20.62
CA SER A 260 16.50 9.53 -20.31
C SER A 260 17.03 8.93 -19.01
N PRO A 261 18.37 8.80 -18.86
CA PRO A 261 18.95 8.34 -17.61
C PRO A 261 18.48 9.19 -16.43
N LEU A 262 17.99 8.52 -15.40
CA LEU A 262 17.62 9.11 -14.12
C LEU A 262 18.86 9.64 -13.40
N PRO A 263 18.70 10.62 -12.49
CA PRO A 263 19.78 11.05 -11.62
C PRO A 263 20.42 9.85 -10.90
N PRO A 264 21.75 9.82 -10.69
CA PRO A 264 22.38 8.80 -9.85
C PRO A 264 21.88 8.91 -8.41
N LEU A 265 21.94 7.82 -7.64
CA LEU A 265 21.67 7.92 -6.20
C LEU A 265 22.75 8.84 -5.58
N PRO A 266 22.41 9.63 -4.54
CA PRO A 266 23.43 10.32 -3.77
C PRO A 266 24.43 9.28 -3.31
N SER A 267 25.71 9.49 -3.63
CA SER A 267 26.78 8.62 -3.12
C SER A 267 26.66 8.63 -1.60
N ALA A 268 26.55 7.45 -0.97
CA ALA A 268 26.61 7.37 0.47
C ALA A 268 27.96 7.95 0.90
N THR A 269 27.95 9.22 1.33
CA THR A 269 29.16 9.89 1.79
C THR A 269 29.69 9.03 2.92
N SER A 270 30.88 8.47 2.71
CA SER A 270 31.66 7.73 3.67
C SER A 270 31.84 8.57 4.94
N SER A 271 30.91 8.49 5.88
CA SER A 271 31.07 8.96 7.25
C SER A 271 31.88 7.91 8.03
N HIS A 272 33.10 7.68 7.56
CA HIS A 272 34.18 7.06 8.31
C HIS A 272 35.40 7.98 8.21
N GLN A 273 35.30 9.10 8.91
CA GLN A 273 36.47 9.64 9.59
C GLN A 273 36.21 9.42 11.08
N ALA A 274 36.81 8.35 11.59
CA ALA A 274 37.04 8.18 13.01
C ALA A 274 38.06 9.24 13.48
N PRO A 275 38.01 9.69 14.74
CA PRO A 275 39.19 10.20 15.41
C PRO A 275 40.23 9.08 15.64
#